data_AF-A0A3D0VUI3-F1
#
_entry.id   AF-A0A3D0VUI3-F1
#
_cell.length_a   1.000
_cell.length_b   1.000
_cell.length_c   1.000
_cell.angle_alpha   90.00
_cell.angle_beta   90.00
_cell.angle_gamma   90.00
#
_symmetry.space_group_name_H-M   'P 1'
#
loop_
_entity.id
_entity.type
_entity.pdbx_description
1 polymer ?
#
loop_
_entity_poly.entity_id
_entity_poly.type
_entity_poly.pdbx_seq_one_letter_code
_entity_poly.pdbx_strand_id
1 'polypeptide(L)'
;MLCRFVGYGQPIFDQIFGHVQNPNECIFVLDSLEDVTSCRNKLFETFGINRAIVTTKDQLKSEIFFKEKPIIEGDFRLVSFFKSLTNENKSRFGIKNIFDCIEFGKLFFNLYEELIEERKIKEDNLYEWQKEIFKQLENVKNDYKEYVIQNNLEDRIFVYNPARVDLTKFKQVKKVIFVNTLYFSRLEKHIIDSFSSIDTDIELFLQMDPEDFDLKNLRMKKVTIPNTKIDVKIRECSDNCVQSLSLLKDMKGLDKATIIDSRNDQNSYLSGTVSNKKDFFSNTMFFSFLSDLYNLV
;
A
#
# COMPACT_ATOMS: atom_id res chain seq x y z
N MET A 1 21.27 8.48 -2.10
CA MET A 1 20.31 7.99 -1.09
C MET A 1 21.04 7.38 0.08
N LEU A 2 20.72 7.80 1.30
CA LEU A 2 21.26 7.23 2.54
C LEU A 2 20.29 6.17 3.09
N CYS A 3 20.80 5.00 3.46
CA CYS A 3 19.97 3.94 4.05
C CYS A 3 20.32 3.74 5.52
N ARG A 4 19.31 3.65 6.38
CA ARG A 4 19.43 3.47 7.82
C ARG A 4 18.61 2.24 8.23
N PHE A 5 19.24 1.35 9.00
CA PHE A 5 18.60 0.15 9.49
C PHE A 5 18.21 0.32 10.96
N VAL A 6 16.97 -0.04 11.26
CA VAL A 6 16.38 -0.02 12.59
C VAL A 6 16.13 -1.45 13.01
N GLY A 7 16.52 -1.83 14.23
CA GLY A 7 16.32 -3.19 14.72
C GLY A 7 14.84 -3.59 14.74
N TYR A 8 14.57 -4.89 14.59
CA TYR A 8 13.22 -5.43 14.75
C TYR A 8 12.62 -5.05 16.11
N GLY A 9 11.35 -4.66 16.12
CA GLY A 9 10.62 -4.27 17.32
C GLY A 9 10.97 -2.89 17.90
N GLN A 10 11.96 -2.18 17.35
CA GLN A 10 12.27 -0.81 17.74
C GLN A 10 11.25 0.19 17.17
N PRO A 11 10.97 1.30 17.86
CA PRO A 11 10.02 2.32 17.38
C PRO A 11 10.65 3.12 16.22
N ILE A 12 10.35 2.72 14.98
CA ILE A 12 10.96 3.30 13.78
C ILE A 12 10.74 4.81 13.66
N PHE A 13 9.57 5.32 14.05
CA PHE A 13 9.29 6.76 13.99
C PHE A 13 10.12 7.57 14.98
N ASP A 14 10.38 7.06 16.19
CA ASP A 14 11.24 7.74 17.15
C ASP A 14 12.67 7.86 16.61
N GLN A 15 13.16 6.82 15.93
CA GLN A 15 14.47 6.84 15.26
C GLN A 15 14.51 7.84 14.10
N ILE A 16 13.48 7.86 13.25
CA ILE A 16 13.39 8.83 12.14
C ILE A 16 13.38 10.26 12.70
N PHE A 17 12.52 10.53 13.67
CA PHE A 17 12.31 11.87 14.21
C PHE A 17 13.50 12.39 15.01
N GLY A 18 14.29 11.51 15.63
CA GLY A 18 15.59 11.87 16.21
C GLY A 18 16.61 12.40 15.18
N HIS A 19 16.42 12.11 13.89
CA HIS A 19 17.28 12.57 12.79
C HIS A 19 16.69 13.72 11.95
N VAL A 20 15.46 14.15 12.23
CA VAL A 20 14.79 15.20 11.48
C VAL A 20 14.83 16.51 12.28
N GLN A 21 15.51 17.52 11.74
CA GLN A 21 15.57 18.86 12.35
C GLN A 21 14.28 19.66 12.13
N ASN A 22 13.73 19.63 10.91
CA ASN A 22 12.50 20.32 10.55
C ASN A 22 11.58 19.41 9.72
N PRO A 23 10.53 18.82 10.34
CA PRO A 23 9.60 17.95 9.63
C PRO A 23 8.80 18.62 8.51
N ASN A 24 8.64 19.96 8.52
CA ASN A 24 7.90 20.67 7.47
C ASN A 24 8.64 20.74 6.13
N GLU A 25 9.95 20.52 6.15
CA GLU A 25 10.80 20.45 4.94
C GLU A 25 10.99 19.01 4.45
N CYS A 26 10.27 18.05 5.05
CA CYS A 26 10.36 16.63 4.76
C CYS A 26 9.09 16.10 4.11
N ILE A 27 9.26 15.15 3.18
CA ILE A 27 8.19 14.25 2.73
C ILE A 27 8.44 12.88 3.37
N PHE A 28 7.47 12.37 4.12
CA PHE A 28 7.47 11.01 4.64
C PHE A 28 6.64 10.13 3.71
N VAL A 29 7.27 9.09 3.16
CA VAL A 29 6.66 8.17 2.20
C VAL A 29 6.56 6.78 2.82
N LEU A 30 5.33 6.27 2.91
CA LEU A 30 5.02 4.98 3.53
C LEU A 30 4.25 4.08 2.56
N ASP A 31 4.16 2.78 2.87
CA ASP A 31 3.53 1.82 1.97
C ASP A 31 1.99 1.74 2.15
N SER A 32 1.47 2.08 3.34
CA SER A 32 0.02 1.98 3.65
C SER A 32 -0.57 3.26 4.24
N LEU A 33 -1.90 3.43 4.11
CA LEU A 33 -2.63 4.54 4.72
C LEU A 33 -2.67 4.46 6.25
N GLU A 34 -2.62 3.24 6.80
CA GLU A 34 -2.55 3.00 8.24
C GLU A 34 -1.21 3.53 8.80
N ASP A 35 -0.11 3.26 8.10
CA ASP A 35 1.21 3.79 8.46
C ASP A 35 1.26 5.31 8.32
N VAL A 36 0.65 5.88 7.27
CA VAL A 36 0.52 7.34 7.11
C VAL A 36 -0.19 7.96 8.31
N THR A 37 -1.28 7.34 8.76
CA THR A 37 -2.04 7.81 9.93
C THR A 37 -1.19 7.73 11.20
N SER A 38 -0.51 6.60 11.39
CA SER A 38 0.38 6.38 12.54
C SER A 38 1.53 7.39 12.59
N CYS A 39 2.16 7.66 11.43
CA CYS A 39 3.23 8.64 11.28
C CYS A 39 2.73 10.06 11.60
N ARG A 40 1.54 10.45 11.11
CA ARG A 40 0.94 11.77 11.40
C ARG A 40 0.65 11.95 12.89
N ASN A 41 0.05 10.95 13.54
CA ASN A 41 -0.23 11.01 14.97
C ASN A 41 1.07 11.20 15.76
N LYS A 42 2.09 10.41 15.42
CA LYS A 42 3.39 10.49 16.10
C LYS A 42 4.13 11.82 15.83
N LEU A 43 4.02 12.38 14.62
CA LEU A 43 4.55 13.71 14.30
C LEU A 43 3.88 14.80 15.14
N PHE A 44 2.56 14.72 15.30
CA PHE A 44 1.82 15.66 16.14
C PHE A 44 2.20 15.52 17.63
N GLU A 45 2.30 14.30 18.14
CA GLU A 45 2.75 14.04 19.52
C GLU A 45 4.17 14.55 19.78
N THR A 46 5.09 14.36 18.83
CA THR A 46 6.52 14.66 19.01
C THR A 46 6.84 16.14 18.78
N PHE A 47 6.22 16.77 17.77
CA PHE A 47 6.58 18.11 17.33
C PHE A 47 5.42 19.12 17.37
N GLY A 48 4.19 18.69 17.63
CA GLY A 48 2.99 19.53 17.49
C GLY A 48 2.71 19.95 16.04
N ILE A 49 3.24 19.21 15.05
CA ILE A 49 3.18 19.58 13.63
C ILE A 49 2.10 18.78 12.90
N ASN A 50 1.23 19.49 12.16
CA ASN A 50 0.21 18.91 11.28
C ASN A 50 0.41 19.21 9.78
N ARG A 51 1.47 19.94 9.41
CA ARG A 51 1.69 20.43 8.03
C ARG A 51 2.73 19.65 7.25
N ALA A 52 3.45 18.73 7.89
CA ALA A 52 4.42 17.87 7.21
C ALA A 52 3.72 17.01 6.14
N ILE A 53 4.39 16.80 5.01
CA ILE A 53 3.85 15.98 3.93
C ILE A 53 4.07 14.51 4.31
N VAL A 54 2.99 13.81 4.61
CA VAL A 54 2.99 12.36 4.89
C VAL A 54 2.06 11.69 3.90
N THR A 55 2.58 10.75 3.11
CA THR A 55 1.90 10.22 1.93
C THR A 55 2.32 8.78 1.63
N THR A 56 1.57 8.11 0.75
CA THR A 56 1.98 6.82 0.19
C THR A 56 2.78 6.99 -1.11
N LYS A 57 3.45 5.92 -1.56
CA LYS A 57 4.14 5.93 -2.87
C LYS A 57 3.20 6.28 -4.02
N ASP A 58 1.99 5.72 -4.04
CA ASP A 58 1.01 5.98 -5.09
C ASP A 58 0.46 7.40 -5.06
N GLN A 59 0.20 7.94 -3.87
CA GLN A 59 -0.21 9.33 -3.71
C GLN A 59 0.92 10.27 -4.17
N LEU A 60 2.16 10.01 -3.76
CA LEU A 60 3.32 10.80 -4.20
C LEU A 60 3.48 10.77 -5.72
N LYS A 61 3.42 9.59 -6.35
CA LYS A 61 3.43 9.46 -7.83
C LYS A 61 2.32 10.29 -8.46
N SER A 62 1.10 10.20 -7.94
CA SER A 62 -0.05 10.96 -8.46
C SER A 62 0.18 12.47 -8.42
N GLU A 63 0.97 12.95 -7.47
CA GLU A 63 1.31 14.35 -7.31
C GLU A 63 2.50 14.77 -8.20
N ILE A 64 3.45 13.88 -8.48
CA ILE A 64 4.67 14.19 -9.24
C ILE A 64 4.44 14.29 -10.75
N PHE A 65 3.57 13.46 -11.31
CA PHE A 65 3.33 13.48 -12.76
C PHE A 65 2.38 14.62 -13.14
N PHE A 66 2.85 15.50 -14.02
CA PHE A 66 2.07 16.60 -14.57
C PHE A 66 0.88 16.10 -15.38
N LYS A 67 -0.28 16.70 -15.15
CA LYS A 67 -1.58 16.37 -15.76
C LYS A 67 -2.15 17.62 -16.39
N GLU A 68 -2.51 17.54 -17.66
CA GLU A 68 -3.17 18.65 -18.37
C GLU A 68 -4.68 18.57 -18.23
N LYS A 69 -5.21 17.35 -18.06
CA LYS A 69 -6.65 17.07 -18.05
C LYS A 69 -7.01 16.17 -16.87
N PRO A 70 -8.31 16.04 -16.55
CA PRO A 70 -8.75 15.13 -15.51
C PRO A 70 -8.35 13.69 -15.80
N ILE A 71 -7.86 13.00 -14.76
CA ILE A 71 -7.58 11.56 -14.82
C ILE A 71 -8.88 10.79 -14.70
N ILE A 72 -9.07 9.81 -15.58
CA ILE A 72 -10.19 8.89 -15.50
C ILE A 72 -9.93 7.80 -14.46
N GLU A 73 -10.91 7.54 -13.59
CA GLU A 73 -10.78 6.60 -12.47
C GLU A 73 -12.05 5.76 -12.28
N GLY A 74 -11.93 4.69 -11.48
CA GLY A 74 -13.05 3.83 -11.07
C GLY A 74 -13.85 3.24 -12.24
N ASP A 75 -15.17 3.15 -12.08
CA ASP A 75 -16.05 2.54 -13.08
C ASP A 75 -16.07 3.31 -14.41
N PHE A 76 -15.88 4.63 -14.38
CA PHE A 76 -15.81 5.44 -15.60
C PHE A 76 -14.64 5.05 -16.49
N ARG A 77 -13.50 4.66 -15.88
CA ARG A 77 -12.33 4.16 -16.58
C ARG A 77 -12.66 2.89 -17.38
N LEU A 78 -13.34 1.95 -16.72
CA LEU A 78 -13.76 0.69 -17.36
C LEU A 78 -14.82 0.91 -18.45
N VAL A 79 -15.80 1.78 -18.21
CA VAL A 79 -16.83 2.10 -19.20
C VAL A 79 -16.20 2.74 -20.44
N SER A 80 -15.22 3.64 -20.25
CA SER A 80 -14.49 4.27 -21.35
C SER A 80 -13.66 3.27 -22.13
N PHE A 81 -13.01 2.34 -21.43
CA PHE A 81 -12.31 1.22 -22.06
C PHE A 81 -13.23 0.35 -22.91
N PHE A 82 -14.39 -0.07 -22.38
CA PHE A 82 -15.36 -0.84 -23.17
C PHE A 82 -15.87 -0.08 -24.41
N LYS A 83 -16.07 1.24 -24.29
CA LYS A 83 -16.49 2.10 -25.39
C LYS A 83 -15.40 2.30 -26.45
N SER A 84 -14.13 2.27 -26.07
CA SER A 84 -13.02 2.40 -27.02
C SER A 84 -12.77 1.12 -27.83
N LEU A 85 -13.21 -0.04 -27.36
CA LEU A 85 -13.02 -1.30 -28.07
C LEU A 85 -13.82 -1.35 -29.38
N THR A 86 -13.12 -1.61 -30.49
CA THR A 86 -13.72 -1.92 -31.79
C THR A 86 -14.54 -3.22 -31.75
N ASN A 87 -15.46 -3.39 -32.70
CA ASN A 87 -16.22 -4.63 -32.83
C ASN A 87 -15.32 -5.84 -33.09
N GLU A 88 -14.20 -5.65 -33.80
CA GLU A 88 -13.19 -6.68 -34.03
C GLU A 88 -12.54 -7.10 -32.71
N ASN A 89 -12.04 -6.15 -31.93
CA ASN A 89 -11.42 -6.40 -30.63
C ASN A 89 -12.43 -7.04 -29.65
N LYS A 90 -13.67 -6.56 -29.62
CA LYS A 90 -14.76 -7.16 -28.82
C LYS A 90 -14.99 -8.62 -29.18
N SER A 91 -15.13 -8.92 -30.47
CA SER A 91 -15.35 -10.30 -30.95
C SER A 91 -14.17 -11.21 -30.60
N ARG A 92 -12.94 -10.70 -30.79
CA ARG A 92 -11.70 -11.45 -30.58
C ARG A 92 -11.48 -11.83 -29.11
N PHE A 93 -11.74 -10.92 -28.18
CA PHE A 93 -11.61 -11.16 -26.75
C PHE A 93 -12.90 -11.71 -26.11
N GLY A 94 -13.93 -12.03 -26.90
CA GLY A 94 -15.19 -12.59 -26.40
C GLY A 94 -16.03 -11.62 -25.57
N ILE A 95 -15.84 -10.30 -25.75
CA ILE A 95 -16.50 -9.25 -24.98
C ILE A 95 -17.79 -8.83 -25.71
N LYS A 96 -18.95 -9.26 -25.20
CA LYS A 96 -20.26 -8.92 -25.80
C LYS A 96 -20.92 -7.74 -25.10
N ASN A 97 -20.70 -7.61 -23.80
CA ASN A 97 -21.27 -6.55 -22.98
C ASN A 97 -20.25 -6.00 -21.97
N ILE A 98 -20.65 -4.99 -21.21
CA ILE A 98 -19.77 -4.34 -20.22
C ILE A 98 -19.31 -5.30 -19.11
N PHE A 99 -20.14 -6.28 -18.73
CA PHE A 99 -19.80 -7.24 -17.67
C PHE A 99 -18.69 -8.18 -18.11
N ASP A 100 -18.71 -8.62 -19.37
CA ASP A 100 -17.62 -9.41 -19.96
C ASP A 100 -16.30 -8.62 -19.99
N CYS A 101 -16.38 -7.28 -20.06
CA CYS A 101 -15.22 -6.39 -20.09
C CYS A 101 -14.58 -6.18 -18.72
N ILE A 102 -15.29 -6.43 -17.60
CA ILE A 102 -14.80 -6.10 -16.25
C ILE A 102 -13.46 -6.78 -15.96
N GLU A 103 -13.39 -8.10 -16.15
CA GLU A 103 -12.19 -8.87 -15.84
C GLU A 103 -11.07 -8.56 -16.84
N PHE A 104 -11.38 -8.55 -18.14
CA PHE A 104 -10.41 -8.23 -19.18
C PHE A 104 -9.82 -6.83 -19.01
N GLY A 105 -10.66 -5.82 -18.75
CA GLY A 105 -10.23 -4.45 -18.51
C GLY A 105 -9.35 -4.31 -17.27
N LYS A 106 -9.68 -5.00 -16.16
CA LYS A 106 -8.81 -5.03 -14.97
C LYS A 106 -7.45 -5.62 -15.29
N LEU A 107 -7.40 -6.78 -15.96
CA LEU A 107 -6.15 -7.42 -16.35
C LEU A 107 -5.34 -6.54 -17.33
N PHE A 108 -6.02 -5.90 -18.28
CA PHE A 108 -5.42 -4.96 -19.23
C PHE A 108 -4.74 -3.80 -18.50
N PHE A 109 -5.47 -3.11 -17.60
CA PHE A 109 -4.92 -1.97 -16.89
C PHE A 109 -3.78 -2.38 -15.95
N ASN A 110 -3.96 -3.48 -15.20
CA ASN A 110 -2.91 -4.01 -14.33
C ASN A 110 -1.63 -4.33 -15.12
N LEU A 111 -1.75 -4.99 -16.28
CA LEU A 111 -0.60 -5.26 -17.15
C LEU A 111 0.14 -3.97 -17.50
N TYR A 112 -0.57 -2.96 -18.01
CA TYR A 112 0.09 -1.73 -18.45
C TYR A 112 0.64 -0.89 -17.29
N GLU A 113 0.00 -0.90 -16.13
CA GLU A 113 0.52 -0.26 -14.92
C GLU A 113 1.84 -0.94 -14.47
N GLU A 114 1.89 -2.27 -14.44
CA GLU A 114 3.12 -3.01 -14.15
C GLU A 114 4.24 -2.73 -15.17
N LEU A 115 3.90 -2.67 -16.46
CA LEU A 115 4.87 -2.34 -17.51
C LEU A 115 5.43 -0.93 -17.38
N ILE A 116 4.64 0.01 -16.89
CA ILE A 116 5.06 1.37 -16.61
C ILE A 116 5.99 1.42 -15.40
N GLU A 117 5.64 0.72 -14.32
CA GLU A 117 6.45 0.62 -13.11
C GLU A 117 7.82 -0.01 -13.40
N GLU A 118 7.83 -1.12 -14.14
CA GLU A 118 9.04 -1.86 -14.45
C GLU A 118 9.81 -1.32 -15.65
N ARG A 119 9.18 -0.54 -16.52
CA ARG A 119 9.79 0.05 -17.74
C ARG A 119 10.51 -0.96 -18.64
N LYS A 120 10.18 -2.25 -18.59
CA LYS A 120 10.72 -3.27 -19.51
C LYS A 120 9.72 -4.39 -19.75
N ILE A 121 9.67 -4.82 -21.00
CA ILE A 121 9.24 -6.16 -21.40
C ILE A 121 10.52 -6.88 -21.85
N LYS A 122 10.80 -8.05 -21.27
CA LYS A 122 11.84 -8.93 -21.84
C LYS A 122 11.17 -9.77 -22.92
N GLU A 123 11.07 -9.23 -24.13
CA GLU A 123 10.44 -9.92 -25.27
C GLU A 123 11.12 -11.25 -25.60
N ASP A 124 12.41 -11.38 -25.28
CA ASP A 124 13.22 -12.59 -25.50
C ASP A 124 12.68 -13.85 -24.80
N ASN A 125 11.82 -13.68 -23.78
CA ASN A 125 11.24 -14.79 -23.02
C ASN A 125 9.79 -15.13 -23.42
N LEU A 126 9.25 -14.50 -24.47
CA LEU A 126 7.86 -14.71 -24.89
C LEU A 126 7.76 -15.74 -26.00
N TYR A 127 6.79 -16.65 -25.87
CA TYR A 127 6.37 -17.53 -26.97
C TYR A 127 5.69 -16.72 -28.08
N GLU A 128 5.72 -17.20 -29.32
CA GLU A 128 5.15 -16.48 -30.47
C GLU A 128 3.69 -16.08 -30.27
N TRP A 129 2.86 -16.97 -29.73
CA TRP A 129 1.45 -16.65 -29.44
C TRP A 129 1.30 -15.52 -28.41
N GLN A 130 2.24 -15.37 -27.46
CA GLN A 130 2.24 -14.27 -26.50
C GLN A 130 2.61 -12.95 -27.16
N LYS A 131 3.58 -12.97 -28.10
CA LYS A 131 3.94 -11.79 -28.90
C LYS A 131 2.77 -11.32 -29.74
N GLU A 132 2.04 -12.26 -30.36
CA GLU A 132 0.83 -11.96 -31.11
C GLU A 132 -0.25 -11.32 -30.24
N ILE A 133 -0.51 -11.86 -29.04
CA ILE A 133 -1.44 -11.27 -28.08
C ILE A 133 -0.97 -9.87 -27.67
N PHE A 134 0.32 -9.70 -27.38
CA PHE A 134 0.86 -8.41 -26.97
C PHE A 134 0.66 -7.34 -28.05
N LYS A 135 0.89 -7.70 -29.32
CA LYS A 135 0.60 -6.80 -30.46
C LYS A 135 -0.87 -6.39 -30.51
N GLN A 136 -1.80 -7.31 -30.23
CA GLN A 136 -3.23 -6.98 -30.19
C GLN A 136 -3.56 -6.07 -29.01
N LEU A 137 -2.96 -6.30 -27.84
CA LEU A 137 -3.15 -5.45 -26.67
C LEU A 137 -2.61 -4.04 -26.91
N GLU A 138 -1.54 -3.86 -27.68
CA GLU A 138 -1.04 -2.54 -28.06
C GLU A 138 -2.01 -1.83 -29.02
N ASN A 139 -2.66 -2.55 -29.95
CA ASN A 139 -3.74 -1.97 -30.75
C ASN A 139 -4.91 -1.49 -29.88
N VAL A 140 -5.37 -2.35 -28.95
CA VAL A 140 -6.42 -1.98 -27.98
C VAL A 140 -6.03 -0.75 -27.16
N LYS A 141 -4.76 -0.66 -26.74
CA LYS A 141 -4.24 0.48 -25.99
C LYS A 141 -4.23 1.76 -26.82
N ASN A 142 -3.92 1.68 -28.11
CA ASN A 142 -3.99 2.83 -29.01
C ASN A 142 -5.44 3.30 -29.21
N ASP A 143 -6.37 2.38 -29.46
CA ASP A 143 -7.80 2.69 -29.57
C ASP A 143 -8.30 3.39 -28.28
N TYR A 144 -7.90 2.87 -27.12
CA TYR A 144 -8.22 3.46 -25.83
C TYR A 144 -7.61 4.85 -25.65
N LYS A 145 -6.34 5.03 -26.04
CA LYS A 145 -5.67 6.34 -25.97
C LYS A 145 -6.40 7.38 -26.82
N GLU A 146 -6.77 7.02 -28.05
CA GLU A 146 -7.52 7.92 -28.95
C GLU A 146 -8.86 8.31 -28.34
N TYR A 147 -9.61 7.33 -27.81
CA TYR A 147 -10.88 7.59 -27.14
C TYR A 147 -10.72 8.56 -25.95
N VAL A 148 -9.73 8.33 -25.08
CA VAL A 148 -9.47 9.18 -23.91
C VAL A 148 -9.12 10.61 -24.33
N ILE A 149 -8.27 10.79 -25.35
CA ILE A 149 -7.89 12.10 -25.89
C ILE A 149 -9.10 12.83 -26.48
N GLN A 150 -9.93 12.14 -27.27
CA GLN A 150 -11.14 12.70 -27.90
C GLN A 150 -12.15 13.19 -26.85
N ASN A 151 -12.21 12.54 -25.68
CA ASN A 151 -13.07 12.93 -24.58
C ASN A 151 -12.45 13.98 -23.65
N ASN A 152 -11.29 14.54 -24.00
CA ASN A 152 -10.56 15.52 -23.20
C ASN A 152 -10.22 15.02 -21.77
N LEU A 153 -9.85 13.74 -21.68
CA LEU A 153 -9.44 13.07 -20.45
C LEU A 153 -7.98 12.60 -20.56
N GLU A 154 -7.44 12.12 -19.43
CA GLU A 154 -6.17 11.40 -19.36
C GLU A 154 -6.31 10.11 -18.54
N ASP A 155 -5.40 9.16 -18.73
CA ASP A 155 -5.31 7.94 -17.91
C ASP A 155 -3.90 7.78 -17.36
N ARG A 156 -3.79 7.19 -16.16
CA ARG A 156 -2.52 6.91 -15.49
C ARG A 156 -1.55 6.10 -16.37
N ILE A 157 -2.06 5.19 -17.21
CA ILE A 157 -1.20 4.39 -18.11
C ILE A 157 -0.51 5.21 -19.20
N PHE A 158 -0.90 6.48 -19.38
CA PHE A 158 -0.26 7.40 -20.33
C PHE A 158 0.45 8.55 -19.63
N VAL A 159 0.01 8.92 -18.42
CA VAL A 159 0.54 10.05 -17.66
C VAL A 159 1.82 9.71 -16.91
N TYR A 160 1.98 8.49 -16.42
CA TYR A 160 3.15 8.06 -15.63
C TYR A 160 4.37 7.80 -16.52
N ASN A 161 4.82 8.87 -17.18
CA ASN A 161 5.96 8.91 -18.07
C ASN A 161 7.06 9.77 -17.45
N PRO A 162 8.32 9.31 -17.39
CA PRO A 162 9.48 10.09 -16.95
C PRO A 162 9.55 11.52 -17.49
N ALA A 163 9.14 11.76 -18.74
CA ALA A 163 9.14 13.08 -19.37
C ALA A 163 8.11 14.05 -18.77
N ARG A 164 7.15 13.56 -17.97
CA ARG A 164 6.08 14.34 -17.33
C ARG A 164 6.32 14.54 -15.83
N VAL A 165 7.49 14.20 -15.31
CA VAL A 165 7.85 14.48 -13.92
C VAL A 165 7.95 15.99 -13.72
N ASP A 166 7.16 16.53 -12.79
CA ASP A 166 7.21 17.93 -12.37
C ASP A 166 7.35 18.03 -10.85
N LEU A 167 8.51 18.50 -10.42
CA LEU A 167 8.84 18.68 -9.00
C LEU A 167 8.72 20.13 -8.53
N THR A 168 8.09 21.02 -9.33
CA THR A 168 8.03 22.45 -9.03
C THR A 168 7.44 22.74 -7.65
N LYS A 169 6.44 21.99 -7.22
CA LYS A 169 5.82 22.13 -5.88
C LYS A 169 6.67 21.62 -4.73
N PHE A 170 7.72 20.84 -5.01
CA PHE A 170 8.60 20.25 -4.02
C PHE A 170 9.94 20.98 -3.89
N LYS A 171 10.12 22.14 -4.54
CA LYS A 171 11.37 22.92 -4.49
C LYS A 171 11.82 23.33 -3.07
N GLN A 172 10.89 23.41 -2.11
CA GLN A 172 11.19 23.74 -0.71
C GLN A 172 11.48 22.49 0.14
N VAL A 173 11.28 21.30 -0.41
CA VAL A 173 11.52 20.04 0.29
C VAL A 173 13.01 19.77 0.32
N LYS A 174 13.55 19.62 1.53
CA LYS A 174 14.95 19.29 1.76
C LYS A 174 15.18 17.79 1.83
N LYS A 175 14.18 17.01 2.23
CA LYS A 175 14.34 15.56 2.40
C LYS A 175 13.11 14.76 2.00
N VAL A 176 13.30 13.65 1.30
CA VAL A 176 12.30 12.59 1.11
C VAL A 176 12.74 11.37 1.91
N ILE A 177 11.89 10.92 2.82
CA ILE A 177 12.15 9.83 3.75
C ILE A 177 11.20 8.68 3.42
N PHE A 178 11.74 7.62 2.84
CA PHE A 178 11.01 6.37 2.65
C PHE A 178 11.09 5.52 3.93
N VAL A 179 9.95 5.01 4.37
CA VAL A 179 9.83 4.25 5.62
C VAL A 179 9.35 2.84 5.31
N ASN A 180 10.16 1.86 5.66
CA ASN A 180 9.90 0.42 5.46
C ASN A 180 9.58 0.02 4.01
N THR A 181 9.97 0.81 3.01
CA THR A 181 9.77 0.45 1.60
C THR A 181 10.73 -0.67 1.18
N LEU A 182 10.18 -1.86 0.99
CA LEU A 182 10.96 -3.09 0.73
C LEU A 182 11.32 -3.30 -0.74
N TYR A 183 10.70 -2.54 -1.65
CA TYR A 183 10.88 -2.64 -3.08
C TYR A 183 10.68 -1.28 -3.76
N PHE A 184 11.61 -0.96 -4.65
CA PHE A 184 11.51 0.19 -5.56
C PHE A 184 11.47 -0.28 -7.01
N SER A 185 10.40 0.07 -7.72
CA SER A 185 10.26 -0.15 -9.16
C SER A 185 11.28 0.68 -9.95
N ARG A 186 11.35 0.47 -11.28
CA ARG A 186 12.21 1.32 -12.13
C ARG A 186 11.69 2.74 -12.24
N LEU A 187 10.36 2.93 -12.25
CA LEU A 187 9.75 4.25 -12.24
C LEU A 187 10.03 4.98 -10.92
N GLU A 188 9.91 4.30 -9.78
CA GLU A 188 10.19 4.86 -8.47
C GLU A 188 11.66 5.26 -8.32
N LYS A 189 12.59 4.44 -8.83
CA LYS A 189 14.02 4.80 -8.92
C LYS A 189 14.26 6.06 -9.74
N HIS A 190 13.57 6.20 -10.89
CA HIS A 190 13.64 7.42 -11.68
C HIS A 190 13.11 8.65 -10.92
N ILE A 191 12.05 8.49 -10.13
CA ILE A 191 11.52 9.57 -9.28
C ILE A 191 12.55 9.98 -8.21
N ILE A 192 13.20 9.01 -7.57
CA ILE A 192 14.30 9.25 -6.63
C ILE A 192 15.43 10.04 -7.30
N ASP A 193 15.85 9.62 -8.50
CA ASP A 193 16.88 10.35 -9.25
C ASP A 193 16.43 11.78 -9.61
N SER A 194 15.14 11.96 -9.90
CA SER A 194 14.55 13.28 -10.19
C SER A 194 14.59 14.21 -8.98
N PHE A 195 14.29 13.73 -7.78
CA PHE A 195 14.43 14.53 -6.55
C PHE A 195 15.89 14.94 -6.27
N SER A 196 16.84 14.06 -6.60
CA SER A 196 18.28 14.37 -6.46
C SER A 196 18.70 15.54 -7.34
N SER A 197 17.99 15.81 -8.46
CA SER A 197 18.29 16.93 -9.36
C SER A 197 17.88 18.31 -8.82
N ILE A 198 17.05 18.37 -7.77
CA ILE A 198 16.59 19.61 -7.12
C ILE A 198 17.19 19.81 -5.72
N ASP A 199 18.33 19.17 -5.43
CA ASP A 199 19.05 19.27 -4.15
C ASP A 199 18.20 18.82 -2.95
N THR A 200 17.37 17.79 -3.16
CA THR A 200 16.58 17.13 -2.11
C THR A 200 17.27 15.83 -1.70
N ASP A 201 17.61 15.71 -0.42
CA ASP A 201 18.18 14.50 0.15
C ASP A 201 17.16 13.36 0.17
N ILE A 202 17.63 12.13 -0.05
CA ILE A 202 16.77 10.94 -0.01
C ILE A 202 17.31 9.99 1.04
N GLU A 203 16.46 9.65 2.01
CA GLU A 203 16.74 8.69 3.05
C GLU A 203 15.76 7.52 3.00
N LEU A 204 16.25 6.33 3.32
CA LEU A 204 15.47 5.11 3.44
C LEU A 204 15.70 4.55 4.84
N PHE A 205 14.63 4.43 5.63
CA PHE A 205 14.64 3.76 6.93
C PHE A 205 13.99 2.39 6.80
N LEU A 206 14.73 1.35 7.15
CA LEU A 206 14.27 -0.03 7.07
C LEU A 206 14.35 -0.71 8.42
N GLN A 207 13.25 -1.32 8.85
CA GLN A 207 13.18 -2.17 10.01
C GLN A 207 13.52 -3.62 9.65
N MET A 208 14.80 -3.89 9.41
CA MET A 208 15.29 -5.23 9.06
C MET A 208 16.79 -5.36 9.27
N ASP A 209 17.31 -6.58 9.17
CA ASP A 209 18.74 -6.82 9.13
C ASP A 209 19.36 -6.18 7.86
N PRO A 210 20.47 -5.42 7.97
CA PRO A 210 21.18 -4.89 6.80
C PRO A 210 21.54 -5.96 5.76
N GLU A 211 21.82 -7.18 6.20
CA GLU A 211 22.12 -8.31 5.32
C GLU A 211 20.90 -8.82 4.55
N ASP A 212 19.68 -8.36 4.82
CA ASP A 212 18.45 -8.82 4.16
C ASP A 212 18.03 -7.94 2.98
N PHE A 213 18.69 -6.78 2.82
CA PHE A 213 18.38 -5.81 1.79
C PHE A 213 19.51 -5.72 0.75
N ASP A 214 19.13 -5.52 -0.51
CA ASP A 214 20.04 -5.24 -1.62
C ASP A 214 20.01 -3.73 -1.91
N LEU A 215 21.01 -3.01 -1.38
CA LEU A 215 21.15 -1.56 -1.57
C LEU A 215 21.37 -1.15 -3.02
N LYS A 216 21.91 -2.05 -3.88
CA LYS A 216 22.15 -1.73 -5.29
C LYS A 216 20.85 -1.81 -6.08
N ASN A 217 20.06 -2.85 -5.84
CA ASN A 217 18.81 -3.07 -6.56
C ASN A 217 17.59 -2.48 -5.84
N LEU A 218 17.77 -1.90 -4.64
CA LEU A 218 16.72 -1.35 -3.79
C LEU A 218 15.54 -2.30 -3.60
N ARG A 219 15.85 -3.51 -3.16
CA ARG A 219 14.88 -4.55 -2.90
C ARG A 219 15.32 -5.48 -1.78
N MET A 220 14.36 -6.05 -1.08
CA MET A 220 14.60 -7.18 -0.19
C MET A 220 15.12 -8.39 -0.97
N LYS A 221 16.09 -9.12 -0.41
CA LYS A 221 16.64 -10.36 -0.99
C LYS A 221 16.37 -11.60 -0.14
N LYS A 222 16.25 -11.46 1.17
CA LYS A 222 15.90 -12.52 2.12
C LYS A 222 15.23 -11.91 3.35
N VAL A 223 14.71 -12.74 4.25
CA VAL A 223 14.22 -12.32 5.57
C VAL A 223 14.89 -13.19 6.62
N THR A 224 15.60 -12.54 7.54
CA THR A 224 16.23 -13.15 8.70
C THR A 224 15.31 -12.93 9.88
N ILE A 225 14.75 -14.02 10.40
CA ILE A 225 13.92 -13.96 11.59
C ILE A 225 14.84 -13.66 12.78
N PRO A 226 14.59 -12.60 13.56
CA PRO A 226 15.39 -12.32 14.75
C PRO A 226 15.35 -13.54 15.68
N ASN A 227 16.50 -13.91 16.23
CA ASN A 227 16.65 -15.05 17.13
C ASN A 227 16.11 -14.72 18.52
N THR A 228 14.85 -14.26 18.60
CA THR A 228 14.10 -14.17 19.84
C THR A 228 13.61 -15.57 20.16
N LYS A 229 14.08 -16.14 21.27
CA LYS A 229 13.44 -17.32 21.87
C LYS A 229 12.05 -16.90 22.35
N ILE A 230 11.08 -16.93 21.45
CA ILE A 230 9.68 -16.72 21.79
C ILE A 230 9.18 -18.10 22.26
N ASP A 231 8.88 -18.21 23.55
CA ASP A 231 8.17 -19.37 24.09
C ASP A 231 6.70 -19.28 23.64
N VAL A 232 6.43 -19.81 22.44
CA VAL A 232 5.08 -19.80 21.86
C VAL A 232 4.28 -20.92 22.51
N LYS A 233 3.31 -20.56 23.36
CA LYS A 233 2.32 -21.49 23.90
C LYS A 233 1.09 -21.48 23.01
N ILE A 234 0.81 -22.60 22.36
CA ILE A 234 -0.40 -22.80 21.57
C ILE A 234 -1.46 -23.43 22.49
N ARG A 235 -2.65 -22.82 22.54
CA ARG A 235 -3.80 -23.37 23.28
C ARG A 235 -4.98 -23.48 22.34
N GLU A 236 -5.59 -24.65 22.30
CA GLU A 236 -6.86 -24.87 21.63
C GLU A 236 -8.00 -24.39 22.53
N CYS A 237 -8.91 -23.60 21.96
CA CYS A 237 -10.08 -23.05 22.65
C CYS A 237 -11.33 -23.38 21.84
N SER A 238 -12.43 -23.73 22.52
CA SER A 238 -13.69 -24.11 21.87
C SER A 238 -14.38 -22.95 21.13
N ASP A 239 -14.17 -21.72 21.61
CA ASP A 239 -14.80 -20.51 21.10
C ASP A 239 -14.00 -19.25 21.52
N ASN A 240 -14.40 -18.10 20.96
CA ASN A 240 -13.74 -16.81 21.18
C ASN A 240 -13.84 -16.30 22.63
N CYS A 241 -14.88 -16.68 23.38
CA CYS A 241 -15.04 -16.28 24.78
C CYS A 241 -14.08 -17.06 25.67
N VAL A 242 -13.97 -18.37 25.47
CA VAL A 242 -12.98 -19.23 26.14
C VAL A 242 -11.56 -18.83 25.77
N GLN A 243 -11.33 -18.40 24.53
CA GLN A 243 -10.05 -17.83 24.10
C GLN A 243 -9.71 -16.54 24.87
N SER A 244 -10.64 -15.59 24.94
CA SER A 244 -10.46 -14.31 25.64
C SER A 244 -10.24 -14.50 27.15
N LEU A 245 -11.01 -15.41 27.77
CA LEU A 245 -10.86 -15.78 29.16
C LEU A 245 -9.51 -16.44 29.44
N SER A 246 -9.06 -17.33 28.56
CA SER A 246 -7.75 -18.00 28.68
C SER A 246 -6.61 -16.99 28.58
N LEU A 247 -6.71 -16.03 27.66
CA LEU A 247 -5.77 -14.90 27.54
C LEU A 247 -5.74 -14.06 28.82
N LEU A 248 -6.90 -13.64 29.34
CA LEU A 248 -6.99 -12.88 30.59
C LEU A 248 -6.41 -13.65 31.77
N LYS A 249 -6.72 -14.95 31.86
CA LYS A 249 -6.21 -15.85 32.90
C LYS A 249 -4.69 -15.84 32.90
N ASP A 250 -4.08 -16.01 31.73
CA ASP A 250 -2.64 -16.05 31.57
C ASP A 250 -2.00 -14.65 31.81
N MET A 251 -2.62 -13.56 31.35
CA MET A 251 -2.14 -12.18 31.57
C MET A 251 -2.22 -11.73 33.03
N LYS A 252 -3.23 -12.16 33.77
CA LYS A 252 -3.46 -11.80 35.18
C LYS A 252 -2.91 -12.82 36.17
N GLY A 253 -2.34 -13.93 35.69
CA GLY A 253 -1.84 -15.02 36.52
C GLY A 253 -2.93 -15.68 37.39
N LEU A 254 -4.15 -15.80 36.85
CA LEU A 254 -5.28 -16.39 37.59
C LEU A 254 -5.25 -17.92 37.48
N ASP A 255 -5.50 -18.63 38.58
CA ASP A 255 -5.56 -20.10 38.56
C ASP A 255 -6.89 -20.63 38.01
N LYS A 256 -7.98 -19.88 38.24
CA LYS A 256 -9.32 -20.17 37.74
C LYS A 256 -10.01 -18.88 37.35
N ALA A 257 -10.65 -18.90 36.19
CA ALA A 257 -11.54 -17.85 35.74
C ALA A 257 -12.78 -18.54 35.16
N THR A 258 -13.95 -18.06 35.54
CA THR A 258 -15.25 -18.59 35.08
C THR A 258 -16.04 -17.42 34.53
N ILE A 259 -16.62 -17.58 33.35
CA ILE A 259 -17.56 -16.60 32.82
C ILE A 259 -18.88 -16.82 33.54
N ILE A 260 -19.35 -15.81 34.26
CA ILE A 260 -20.68 -15.79 34.87
C ILE A 260 -21.53 -14.84 34.03
N ASP A 261 -22.36 -15.40 33.14
CA ASP A 261 -23.39 -14.66 32.45
C ASP A 261 -24.74 -14.93 33.13
N SER A 262 -25.39 -13.88 33.62
CA SER A 262 -26.69 -13.97 34.29
C SER A 262 -27.88 -13.85 33.33
N ARG A 263 -27.64 -13.66 32.03
CA ARG A 263 -28.67 -13.48 30.99
C ARG A 263 -28.32 -14.28 29.74
N ASN A 264 -28.26 -15.60 29.90
CA ASN A 264 -27.94 -16.53 28.81
C ASN A 264 -28.97 -16.51 27.66
N ASP A 265 -30.18 -16.00 27.90
CA ASP A 265 -31.32 -16.18 26.99
C ASP A 265 -31.52 -15.03 25.99
N GLN A 266 -30.73 -13.95 26.03
CA GLN A 266 -30.97 -12.74 25.21
C GLN A 266 -29.77 -12.18 24.42
N ASN A 267 -28.61 -12.83 24.46
CA ASN A 267 -27.38 -12.22 23.96
C ASN A 267 -26.89 -12.82 22.64
N SER A 268 -27.10 -12.08 21.54
CA SER A 268 -26.54 -12.32 20.20
C SER A 268 -25.03 -12.07 20.09
N TYR A 269 -24.36 -11.69 21.19
CA TYR A 269 -22.92 -11.39 21.20
C TYR A 269 -22.04 -12.63 20.95
N LEU A 270 -22.60 -13.85 21.09
CA LEU A 270 -21.91 -15.13 20.93
C LEU A 270 -22.01 -15.71 19.51
N SER A 271 -22.88 -15.18 18.65
CA SER A 271 -23.00 -15.65 17.26
C SER A 271 -22.04 -14.87 16.35
N GLY A 272 -20.74 -15.04 16.56
CA GLY A 272 -19.72 -14.49 15.68
C GLY A 272 -19.53 -15.36 14.44
N THR A 273 -20.15 -14.97 13.33
CA THR A 273 -19.78 -15.46 11.99
C THR A 273 -18.30 -15.14 11.73
N VAL A 274 -17.56 -16.14 11.28
CA VAL A 274 -16.14 -16.06 10.94
C VAL A 274 -15.94 -15.05 9.81
N SER A 275 -15.29 -13.93 10.13
CA SER A 275 -14.75 -12.97 9.17
C SER A 275 -13.24 -13.14 9.13
N ASN A 276 -12.70 -13.55 7.99
CA ASN A 276 -11.26 -13.77 7.74
C ASN A 276 -10.45 -12.47 7.63
N LYS A 277 -10.70 -11.47 8.47
CA LYS A 277 -9.86 -10.26 8.54
C LYS A 277 -8.92 -10.35 9.73
N LYS A 278 -7.67 -9.91 9.53
CA LYS A 278 -6.72 -9.67 10.62
C LYS A 278 -7.27 -8.51 11.45
N ASP A 279 -8.06 -8.84 12.46
CA ASP A 279 -8.60 -7.83 13.36
C ASP A 279 -7.54 -7.52 14.43
N PHE A 280 -7.14 -6.25 14.51
CA PHE A 280 -6.39 -5.73 15.66
C PHE A 280 -7.23 -5.94 16.92
N PHE A 281 -6.59 -6.15 18.07
CA PHE A 281 -7.30 -6.38 19.35
C PHE A 281 -8.34 -5.28 19.64
N SER A 282 -8.04 -4.03 19.29
CA SER A 282 -8.94 -2.87 19.39
C SER A 282 -10.24 -3.00 18.59
N ASN A 283 -10.27 -3.84 17.58
CA ASN A 283 -11.41 -4.07 16.69
C ASN A 283 -12.21 -5.31 17.10
N THR A 284 -11.75 -6.04 18.12
CA THR A 284 -12.48 -7.19 18.64
C THR A 284 -13.66 -6.71 19.47
N MET A 285 -14.79 -7.41 19.40
CA MET A 285 -15.93 -7.15 20.29
C MET A 285 -15.55 -7.24 21.77
N PHE A 286 -14.49 -7.99 22.10
CA PHE A 286 -13.94 -8.08 23.44
C PHE A 286 -13.29 -6.77 23.91
N PHE A 287 -12.56 -6.07 23.04
CA PHE A 287 -12.04 -4.73 23.36
C PHE A 287 -13.16 -3.72 23.52
N SER A 288 -14.18 -3.74 22.65
CA SER A 288 -15.37 -2.90 22.80
C SER A 288 -16.05 -3.14 24.16
N PHE A 289 -16.25 -4.42 24.52
CA PHE A 289 -16.81 -4.80 25.81
C PHE A 289 -15.97 -4.30 27.00
N LEU A 290 -14.64 -4.48 26.97
CA LEU A 290 -13.75 -3.98 28.03
C LEU A 290 -13.74 -2.45 28.12
N SER A 291 -13.79 -1.76 26.98
CA SER A 291 -13.85 -0.30 26.91
C SER A 291 -15.17 0.24 27.48
N ASP A 292 -16.29 -0.40 27.15
CA ASP A 292 -17.61 -0.04 27.67
C ASP A 292 -17.68 -0.27 29.19
N LEU A 293 -17.10 -1.37 29.67
CA LEU A 293 -17.03 -1.70 31.10
C LEU A 293 -16.12 -0.72 31.86
N TYR A 294 -15.04 -0.25 31.24
CA TYR A 294 -14.17 0.78 31.81
C TYR A 294 -14.85 2.16 31.88
N ASN A 295 -15.68 2.50 30.89
CA ASN A 295 -16.42 3.77 30.85
C ASN A 295 -17.66 3.81 31.77
N LEU A 296 -18.03 2.68 32.37
CA LEU A 296 -19.14 2.56 33.33
C LEU A 296 -18.69 2.72 34.80
N VAL A 297 -17.40 2.93 35.06
CA VAL A 297 -16.80 3.22 36.38
C VAL A 297 -16.33 4.67 36.42
#